data_AF-A0A0C3PA27-F1
#
_entry.id   AF-A0A0C3PA27-F1
#
_cell.length_a   1.000
_cell.length_b   1.000
_cell.length_c   1.000
_cell.angle_alpha   90.00
_cell.angle_beta   90.00
_cell.angle_gamma   90.00
#
_symmetry.space_group_name_H-M   'P 1'
#
loop_
_entity.id
_entity.type
_entity.pdbx_description
1 polymer ?
#
loop_
_entity_poly.entity_id
_entity_poly.type
_entity_poly.pdbx_seq_one_letter_code
_entity_poly.pdbx_strand_id
1 'polypeptide(L)'
;TGVHFIVVNWCECETAEARYIQLLRAKLFPSTFEKPSTAFTFAVLDDFLRDNLECGTPGMNYYSKLRRITSSVFPHLVPVRFGILV
;
A
#
# COMPACT_ATOMS: atom_id res chain seq x y z
N THR A 1 3.50 7.21 -7.18
CA THR A 1 2.73 7.60 -5.98
C THR A 1 1.25 7.64 -6.29
N GLY A 2 0.46 6.69 -5.81
CA GLY A 2 -0.94 6.44 -6.12
C GLY A 2 -1.42 5.08 -5.59
N VAL A 3 -2.71 4.81 -5.73
CA VAL A 3 -3.35 3.53 -5.40
C VAL A 3 -3.40 2.69 -6.69
N HIS A 4 -2.78 1.52 -6.68
CA HIS A 4 -2.70 0.65 -7.84
C HIS A 4 -3.21 -0.76 -7.50
N PHE A 5 -3.85 -1.40 -8.46
CA PHE A 5 -4.16 -2.82 -8.37
C PHE A 5 -3.05 -3.61 -9.03
N ILE A 6 -2.43 -4.51 -8.28
CA ILE A 6 -1.50 -5.48 -8.84
C ILE A 6 -1.91 -6.88 -8.43
N VAL A 7 -1.62 -7.83 -9.30
CA VAL A 7 -1.77 -9.25 -9.00
C VAL A 7 -0.45 -9.73 -8.40
N VAL A 8 -0.49 -10.24 -7.18
CA VAL A 8 0.66 -10.89 -6.53
C VAL A 8 0.49 -12.39 -6.70
N ASN A 9 1.47 -13.02 -7.37
CA ASN A 9 1.53 -14.47 -7.44
C ASN A 9 2.35 -15.02 -6.27
N TRP A 10 1.72 -15.84 -5.43
CA TRP A 10 2.36 -16.40 -4.25
C TRP A 10 3.20 -17.62 -4.64
N CYS A 11 4.37 -17.74 -4.03
CA CYS A 11 5.13 -18.98 -4.05
C CYS A 11 4.46 -20.00 -3.14
N GLU A 12 4.17 -21.18 -3.69
CA GLU A 12 3.53 -22.31 -2.99
C GLU A 12 4.46 -23.54 -2.90
N CYS A 13 5.77 -23.35 -3.10
CA CYS A 13 6.76 -24.40 -2.88
C CYS A 13 6.71 -24.92 -1.44
N GLU A 14 7.16 -26.16 -1.21
CA GLU A 14 7.18 -26.77 0.13
C GLU A 14 8.06 -26.00 1.13
N THR A 15 9.09 -25.30 0.63
CA THR A 15 9.96 -24.40 1.39
C THR A 15 9.54 -22.93 1.31
N ALA A 16 8.34 -22.64 0.80
CA ALA A 16 7.87 -21.27 0.63
C ALA A 16 7.76 -20.56 1.98
N GLU A 17 8.28 -19.35 2.04
CA GLU A 17 8.14 -18.49 3.19
C GLU A 17 6.72 -17.96 3.32
N ALA A 18 6.39 -17.46 4.52
CA ALA A 18 5.10 -16.82 4.76
C ALA A 18 4.83 -15.65 3.78
N ARG A 19 3.56 -15.45 3.42
CA ARG A 19 3.12 -14.45 2.43
C ARG A 19 3.65 -13.04 2.73
N TYR A 20 3.67 -12.63 3.99
CA TYR A 20 4.21 -11.31 4.36
C TYR A 20 5.71 -11.18 4.04
N ILE A 21 6.49 -12.26 4.16
CA ILE A 21 7.92 -12.29 3.81
C ILE A 21 8.09 -12.20 2.29
N GLN A 22 7.26 -12.92 1.53
CA GLN A 22 7.27 -12.84 0.06
C GLN A 22 6.97 -11.41 -0.42
N LEU A 23 6.06 -10.68 0.24
CA LEU A 23 5.82 -9.26 -0.04
C LEU A 23 7.00 -8.38 0.32
N LEU A 24 7.61 -8.58 1.50
CA LEU A 24 8.77 -7.80 1.93
C LEU A 24 9.94 -7.97 0.96
N ARG A 25 10.16 -9.18 0.44
CA ARG A 25 11.14 -9.45 -0.64
C ARG A 25 10.82 -8.69 -1.93
N ALA A 26 9.53 -8.52 -2.23
CA ALA A 26 9.06 -7.70 -3.35
C ALA A 26 9.07 -6.18 -3.06
N LYS A 27 9.68 -5.74 -1.94
CA LYS A 27 9.70 -4.35 -1.45
C LYS A 27 8.32 -3.77 -1.15
N LEU A 28 7.40 -4.63 -0.75
CA LEU A 28 6.03 -4.29 -0.40
C LEU A 28 5.81 -4.59 1.08
N PHE A 29 5.48 -3.55 1.84
CA PHE A 29 5.14 -3.66 3.24
C PHE A 29 3.66 -3.99 3.39
N PRO A 30 3.28 -5.15 3.94
CA PRO A 30 1.89 -5.52 4.09
C PRO A 30 1.19 -4.66 5.13
N SER A 31 -0.08 -4.31 4.88
CA SER A 31 -0.92 -3.66 5.89
C SER A 31 -1.28 -4.60 7.04
N THR A 32 -1.31 -5.91 6.79
CA THR A 32 -1.71 -6.96 7.73
C THR A 32 -0.89 -8.21 7.45
N PHE A 33 -0.37 -8.87 8.48
CA PHE A 33 0.54 -10.02 8.32
C PHE A 33 -0.19 -11.34 8.00
N GLU A 34 -1.39 -11.56 8.51
CA GLU A 34 -2.12 -12.84 8.35
C GLU A 34 -2.68 -13.02 6.92
N LYS A 35 -3.36 -11.99 6.41
CA LYS A 35 -3.95 -12.00 5.06
C LYS A 35 -3.68 -10.66 4.38
N PRO A 36 -2.45 -10.44 3.88
CA PRO A 36 -2.09 -9.19 3.26
C PRO A 36 -2.92 -9.00 2.00
N SER A 37 -3.84 -8.05 2.08
CA SER A 37 -4.74 -7.69 0.98
C SER A 37 -4.48 -6.27 0.47
N THR A 38 -3.77 -5.49 1.27
CA THR A 38 -3.23 -4.16 0.96
C THR A 38 -1.75 -4.18 1.32
N ALA A 39 -0.92 -3.56 0.48
CA ALA A 39 0.48 -3.35 0.78
C ALA A 39 0.92 -1.94 0.38
N PHE A 40 2.02 -1.49 0.96
CA PHE A 40 2.58 -0.17 0.75
C PHE A 40 4.01 -0.32 0.25
N THR A 41 4.44 0.53 -0.67
CA THR A 41 5.87 0.67 -0.91
C THR A 41 6.53 1.42 0.24
N PHE A 42 7.82 1.17 0.45
CA PHE A 42 8.61 1.92 1.44
C PHE A 42 8.60 3.43 1.14
N ALA A 43 8.61 3.82 -0.13
CA ALA A 43 8.53 5.23 -0.53
C ALA A 43 7.22 5.90 -0.04
N VAL A 44 6.09 5.20 -0.11
CA VAL A 44 4.81 5.73 0.40
C VAL A 44 4.81 5.84 1.92
N LEU A 45 5.46 4.90 2.62
CA LEU A 45 5.62 4.95 4.08
C LEU A 45 6.51 6.11 4.52
N ASP A 46 7.60 6.37 3.79
CA ASP A 46 8.51 7.48 4.06
C ASP A 46 7.83 8.84 3.83
N ASP A 47 7.06 8.99 2.74
CA ASP A 47 6.29 10.21 2.46
C ASP A 47 5.18 10.40 3.51
N PHE A 48 4.50 9.33 3.93
CA PHE A 48 3.54 9.39 5.04
C PHE A 48 4.19 9.82 6.35
N LEU A 49 5.35 9.26 6.68
CA LEU A 49 6.06 9.59 7.91
C LEU A 49 6.46 11.08 7.93
N ARG A 50 6.90 11.61 6.78
CA ARG A 50 7.22 13.03 6.64
C ARG A 50 5.98 13.92 6.78
N ASP A 51 4.90 13.61 6.08
CA ASP A 51 3.63 14.36 6.17
C ASP A 51 3.03 14.32 7.58
N ASN A 52 3.19 13.20 8.28
CA ASN A 52 2.77 13.04 9.66
C ASN A 52 3.62 13.86 10.62
N LEU A 53 4.95 13.86 10.44
CA LEU A 53 5.88 14.59 11.29
C LEU A 53 5.78 16.11 11.11
N GLU A 54 5.72 16.60 9.87
CA GLU A 54 5.74 18.03 9.56
C GLU A 54 4.37 18.70 9.76
N CYS A 55 3.30 18.02 9.36
CA CYS A 55 1.96 18.60 9.29
C CYS A 55 0.95 17.95 10.23
N GLY A 56 1.34 16.91 10.99
CA GLY A 56 0.39 16.15 11.81
C GLY A 56 -0.64 15.40 10.98
N THR A 57 -0.35 15.11 9.71
CA THR A 57 -1.33 14.56 8.78
C THR A 57 -1.77 13.17 9.25
N PRO A 58 -3.06 12.95 9.55
CA PRO A 58 -3.55 11.64 9.91
C PRO A 58 -3.59 10.71 8.69
N GLY A 59 -3.44 9.41 8.91
CA GLY A 59 -3.37 8.41 7.84
C GLY A 59 -4.52 8.47 6.83
N MET A 60 -5.75 8.78 7.27
CA MET A 60 -6.89 8.91 6.34
C MET A 60 -6.80 10.11 5.40
N ASN A 61 -6.20 11.22 5.86
CA ASN A 61 -5.99 12.40 5.02
C ASN A 61 -4.90 12.11 3.98
N TYR A 62 -3.84 11.42 4.40
CA TYR A 62 -2.80 10.96 3.50
C TYR A 62 -3.31 9.96 2.45
N TYR A 63 -4.14 9.00 2.85
CA TYR A 63 -4.81 8.10 1.91
C TYR A 63 -5.72 8.87 0.94
N SER A 64 -6.43 9.91 1.41
CA SER A 64 -7.23 10.78 0.55
C SER A 64 -6.37 11.57 -0.45
N LYS A 65 -5.17 12.01 -0.05
CA LYS A 65 -4.14 12.59 -0.94
C LYS A 65 -3.77 11.58 -2.02
N LEU A 66 -3.43 10.34 -1.66
CA LEU A 66 -3.09 9.28 -2.63
C LEU A 66 -4.22 8.99 -3.63
N ARG A 67 -5.48 8.96 -3.17
CA ARG A 67 -6.65 8.79 -4.08
C ARG A 67 -6.76 9.93 -5.10
N ARG A 68 -6.55 11.17 -4.67
CA ARG A 68 -6.58 12.35 -5.56
C ARG A 68 -5.42 12.36 -6.55
N ILE A 69 -4.25 11.87 -6.16
CA ILE A 69 -3.12 11.69 -7.07
C ILE A 69 -3.43 10.62 -8.12
N THR A 70 -4.08 9.53 -7.69
CA THR A 70 -4.46 8.41 -8.59
C THR A 70 -5.53 8.81 -9.60
N SER A 71 -6.55 9.54 -9.15
CA SER A 71 -7.62 10.05 -10.00
C SER A 71 -8.02 11.42 -9.47
N SER A 72 -7.58 12.46 -10.18
CA SER A 72 -7.93 13.85 -9.86
C SER A 72 -9.39 14.16 -10.19
N VAL A 73 -9.93 13.51 -11.22
CA VAL A 73 -11.30 13.76 -11.74
C VAL A 73 -12.35 12.99 -10.94
N PHE A 74 -12.04 11.75 -10.54
CA PHE A 74 -12.98 10.89 -9.80
C PHE A 74 -12.29 10.17 -8.63
N PRO A 75 -11.84 10.89 -7.59
CA PRO A 75 -11.13 10.29 -6.46
C PRO A 75 -11.99 9.31 -5.66
N HIS A 76 -13.32 9.49 -5.68
CA HIS A 76 -14.27 8.59 -5.02
C HIS A 76 -14.36 7.21 -5.70
N LEU A 77 -14.05 7.13 -7.00
CA LEU A 77 -14.01 5.87 -7.75
C LEU A 77 -12.74 5.08 -7.51
N VAL A 78 -11.70 5.68 -6.89
CA VAL A 78 -10.53 4.93 -6.43
C VAL A 78 -10.99 4.02 -5.29
N PRO A 79 -11.06 2.70 -5.51
CA PRO A 79 -11.60 1.77 -4.54
C PRO A 79 -10.75 1.71 -3.26
N VAL A 80 -11.45 1.55 -2.14
CA VAL A 80 -10.88 1.46 -0.78
C VAL A 80 -10.44 0.02 -0.45
N ARG A 81 -10.67 -0.92 -1.37
CA ARG A 81 -10.51 -2.35 -1.13
C ARG A 81 -9.40 -2.91 -2.03
N PHE A 82 -8.39 -3.49 -1.38
CA PHE A 82 -7.43 -4.44 -1.93
C PHE A 82 -6.46 -3.93 -3.02
N GLY A 83 -5.68 -2.89 -2.71
CA GLY A 83 -4.68 -2.33 -3.62
C GLY A 83 -3.30 -2.18 -2.99
N ILE A 84 -2.28 -2.03 -3.84
CA ILE A 84 -0.94 -1.61 -3.43
C ILE A 84 -0.81 -0.10 -3.58
N LEU A 85 -0.29 0.53 -2.54
CA LEU A 85 0.00 1.96 -2.52
C LEU A 85 1.46 2.16 -2.94
N VAL A 86 1.63 2.65 -4.17
CA VAL A 86 2.92 2.96 -4.83
C VAL A 86 3.11 4.46 -4.88
#